data_AF-A0A929CIZ3-F1
#
_entry.id   AF-A0A929CIZ3-F1
#
_cell.length_a   1.000
_cell.length_b   1.000
_cell.length_c   1.000
_cell.angle_alpha   90.00
_cell.angle_beta   90.00
_cell.angle_gamma   90.00
#
_symmetry.space_group_name_H-M   'P 1'
#
loop_
_entity.id
_entity.type
_entity.pdbx_description
1 polymer ?
#
loop_
_entity_poly.entity_id
_entity_poly.type
_entity_poly.pdbx_seq_one_letter_code
_entity_poly.pdbx_strand_id
1 'polypeptide(L)'
;MAQKDDMVTYGSWAFLIGILIAFIAGLYQAYTLEMGENFFATDIGGWVAWLLAIIGFIVGFLTFFGKGTITAKEIPGFLIAGIALVVMYGVFRDLDIGPTIGSLFHGVSMSMAIFVAPTVGILSIAVIWVIGRDK
;
A
#
# COMPACT_ATOMS: atom_id res chain seq x y z
N MET A 1 27.29 8.75 -16.80
CA MET A 1 25.86 8.51 -17.16
C MET A 1 25.30 7.18 -16.59
N ALA A 2 26.03 6.44 -15.74
CA ALA A 2 25.55 5.12 -15.26
C ALA A 2 24.70 5.12 -13.98
N GLN A 3 24.72 6.19 -13.18
CA GLN A 3 24.11 6.16 -11.83
C GLN A 3 22.58 6.40 -11.81
N LYS A 4 21.99 6.80 -12.95
CA LYS A 4 20.58 7.19 -13.03
C LYS A 4 19.63 6.00 -13.28
N ASP A 5 20.12 4.92 -13.89
CA ASP A 5 19.34 3.71 -14.22
C ASP A 5 19.15 2.77 -13.01
N ASP A 6 20.18 2.60 -12.19
CA ASP A 6 20.12 1.68 -11.04
C ASP A 6 19.09 2.14 -10.00
N MET A 7 18.99 3.46 -9.74
CA MET A 7 18.08 4.01 -8.73
C MET A 7 16.59 3.88 -9.09
N VAL A 8 16.25 4.04 -10.38
CA VAL A 8 14.87 3.83 -10.88
C VAL A 8 14.49 2.35 -10.77
N THR A 9 15.48 1.48 -10.98
CA THR A 9 15.33 0.04 -10.85
C THR A 9 15.03 -0.33 -9.38
N TYR A 10 15.78 0.19 -8.40
CA TYR A 10 15.54 -0.12 -6.98
C TYR A 10 14.17 0.36 -6.46
N GLY A 11 13.70 1.55 -6.86
CA GLY A 11 12.37 2.04 -6.47
C GLY A 11 11.24 1.18 -7.04
N SER A 12 11.38 0.75 -8.30
CA SER A 12 10.44 -0.16 -8.95
C SER A 12 10.37 -1.52 -8.26
N TRP A 13 11.53 -2.10 -7.94
CA TRP A 13 11.61 -3.37 -7.22
C TRP A 13 11.06 -3.28 -5.80
N ALA A 14 11.31 -2.19 -5.07
CA ALA A 14 10.74 -2.00 -3.73
C ALA A 14 9.21 -1.96 -3.75
N PHE A 15 8.63 -1.28 -4.75
CA PHE A 15 7.17 -1.24 -4.92
C PHE A 15 6.60 -2.61 -5.27
N LEU A 16 7.22 -3.33 -6.21
CA LEU A 16 6.75 -4.65 -6.65
C LEU A 16 6.86 -5.70 -5.53
N ILE A 17 7.98 -5.72 -4.81
CA ILE A 17 8.17 -6.59 -3.65
C ILE A 17 7.17 -6.25 -2.56
N GLY A 18 6.94 -4.95 -2.29
CA GLY A 18 5.93 -4.49 -1.34
C GLY A 18 4.53 -4.99 -1.68
N ILE A 19 4.11 -4.89 -2.95
CA ILE A 19 2.84 -5.44 -3.42
C ILE A 19 2.78 -6.95 -3.22
N LEU A 20 3.83 -7.68 -3.59
CA LEU A 20 3.85 -9.14 -3.48
C LEU A 20 3.68 -9.60 -2.02
N ILE A 21 4.44 -8.98 -1.10
CA ILE A 21 4.35 -9.30 0.33
C ILE A 21 2.98 -8.91 0.88
N ALA A 22 2.47 -7.73 0.52
CA ALA A 22 1.16 -7.27 0.95
C ALA A 22 0.05 -8.22 0.45
N PHE A 23 0.14 -8.68 -0.79
CA PHE A 23 -0.83 -9.61 -1.35
C PHE A 23 -0.82 -10.96 -0.62
N ILE A 24 0.37 -11.54 -0.40
CA ILE A 24 0.51 -12.82 0.33
C ILE A 24 0.03 -12.68 1.78
N ALA A 25 0.43 -11.62 2.49
CA ALA A 25 -0.02 -11.36 3.85
C ALA A 25 -1.54 -11.13 3.91
N GLY A 26 -2.12 -10.52 2.88
CA GLY A 26 -3.56 -10.32 2.76
C GLY A 26 -4.33 -11.61 2.52
N LEU A 27 -3.81 -12.53 1.70
CA LEU A 27 -4.38 -13.87 1.55
C LEU A 27 -4.31 -14.67 2.84
N TYR A 28 -3.20 -14.58 3.57
CA TYR A 28 -3.06 -15.25 4.86
C TYR A 28 -4.02 -14.66 5.91
N GLN A 29 -4.14 -13.33 5.97
CA GLN A 29 -5.13 -12.65 6.80
C GLN A 29 -6.56 -13.13 6.47
N ALA A 30 -6.92 -13.20 5.19
CA ALA A 30 -8.24 -13.68 4.76
C ALA A 30 -8.52 -15.10 5.27
N TYR A 31 -7.55 -16.00 5.14
CA TYR A 31 -7.65 -17.36 5.67
C TYR A 31 -7.83 -17.37 7.19
N THR A 32 -7.06 -16.58 7.94
CA THR A 32 -7.20 -16.51 9.41
C THR A 32 -8.54 -15.91 9.85
N LEU A 33 -9.08 -14.94 9.10
CA LEU A 33 -10.38 -14.34 9.40
C LEU A 33 -11.52 -15.35 9.32
N GLU A 34 -11.45 -16.29 8.37
CA GLU A 34 -12.44 -17.39 8.28
C GLU A 34 -12.35 -18.38 9.44
N MET A 35 -11.17 -18.48 10.06
CA MET A 35 -10.97 -19.26 11.27
C MET A 35 -11.38 -18.49 12.55
N GLY A 36 -11.87 -17.26 12.41
CA GLY A 36 -12.22 -16.38 13.53
C GLY A 36 -11.00 -15.71 14.19
N GLU A 37 -9.83 -15.76 13.56
CA GLU A 37 -8.60 -15.15 14.03
C GLU A 37 -8.24 -13.90 13.20
N ASN A 38 -7.39 -13.05 13.77
CA ASN A 38 -6.87 -11.88 13.06
C ASN A 38 -5.35 -11.94 13.08
N PHE A 39 -4.75 -12.37 11.96
CA PHE A 39 -3.30 -12.47 11.86
C PHE A 39 -2.60 -11.16 12.20
N PHE A 40 -3.06 -10.01 11.69
CA PHE A 40 -2.48 -8.70 12.01
C PHE A 40 -2.64 -8.27 13.48
N ALA A 41 -3.48 -8.94 14.27
CA ALA A 41 -3.58 -8.74 15.72
C ALA A 41 -2.60 -9.60 16.53
N THR A 42 -1.89 -10.53 15.89
CA THR A 42 -0.81 -11.32 16.53
C THR A 42 0.51 -10.55 16.54
N ASP A 43 1.45 -10.92 17.41
CA ASP A 43 2.78 -10.30 17.45
C ASP A 43 3.49 -10.37 16.09
N ILE A 44 3.44 -11.54 15.44
CA ILE A 44 4.08 -11.75 14.13
C ILE A 44 3.40 -10.88 13.06
N GLY A 45 2.07 -10.84 13.03
CA GLY A 45 1.33 -10.02 12.08
C GLY A 45 1.56 -8.52 12.28
N GLY A 46 1.71 -8.08 13.54
CA GLY A 46 2.11 -6.71 13.86
C GLY A 46 3.46 -6.32 13.25
N TRP A 47 4.46 -7.21 13.31
CA TRP A 47 5.76 -7.00 12.66
C TRP A 47 5.65 -6.96 11.12
N VAL A 48 4.79 -7.81 10.53
CA VAL A 48 4.54 -7.78 9.09
C VAL A 48 3.86 -6.47 8.67
N ALA A 49 2.87 -6.00 9.42
CA ALA A 49 2.22 -4.71 9.18
C ALA A 49 3.23 -3.55 9.25
N TRP A 50 4.13 -3.57 10.25
CA TRP A 50 5.21 -2.60 10.35
C TRP A 50 6.16 -2.64 9.15
N LEU A 51 6.56 -3.84 8.72
CA LEU A 51 7.41 -4.02 7.54
C LEU A 51 6.74 -3.42 6.29
N LEU A 52 5.47 -3.73 6.06
CA LEU A 52 4.70 -3.18 4.93
C LEU A 52 4.61 -1.65 4.99
N ALA A 53 4.33 -1.09 6.17
CA ALA A 53 4.26 0.36 6.35
C ALA A 53 5.61 1.04 6.08
N ILE A 54 6.73 0.44 6.51
CA ILE A 54 8.08 0.96 6.26
C ILE A 54 8.42 0.90 4.77
N ILE A 55 8.14 -0.22 4.09
CA ILE A 55 8.38 -0.32 2.64
C ILE A 55 7.53 0.71 1.90
N GLY A 56 6.25 0.85 2.27
CA GLY A 56 5.37 1.89 1.73
C GLY A 56 5.92 3.30 1.93
N PHE A 57 6.41 3.61 3.13
CA PHE A 57 7.04 4.89 3.41
C PHE A 57 8.26 5.14 2.51
N ILE A 58 9.14 4.13 2.34
CA ILE A 58 10.31 4.23 1.47
C ILE A 58 9.90 4.49 0.02
N VAL A 59 8.88 3.79 -0.49
CA VAL A 59 8.35 4.02 -1.86
C VAL A 59 7.83 5.45 -2.00
N GLY A 60 7.03 5.93 -1.06
CA GLY A 60 6.51 7.30 -1.05
C GLY A 60 7.63 8.33 -1.04
N PHE A 61 8.64 8.10 -0.20
CA PHE A 61 9.79 8.97 -0.09
C PHE A 61 10.61 8.99 -1.38
N LEU A 62 10.94 7.84 -1.97
CA LEU A 62 11.66 7.78 -3.25
C LEU A 62 10.88 8.48 -4.37
N THR A 63 9.57 8.29 -4.41
CA THR A 63 8.67 8.94 -5.38
C THR A 63 8.67 10.46 -5.21
N PHE A 64 8.60 10.95 -3.98
CA PHE A 64 8.65 12.39 -3.69
C PHE A 64 9.89 13.07 -4.25
N PHE A 65 11.05 12.43 -4.18
CA PHE A 65 12.31 12.96 -4.74
C PHE A 65 12.48 12.70 -6.25
N GLY A 66 11.44 12.26 -6.95
CA GLY A 66 11.47 12.00 -8.39
C GLY A 66 12.34 10.79 -8.79
N LYS A 67 12.62 9.90 -7.82
CA LYS A 67 13.40 8.66 -8.02
C LYS A 67 12.57 7.39 -7.82
N GLY A 68 11.27 7.54 -7.60
CA GLY A 68 10.36 6.42 -7.43
C GLY A 68 9.77 5.95 -8.74
N THR A 69 8.99 4.89 -8.64
CA THR A 69 8.32 4.24 -9.77
C THR A 69 7.16 5.05 -10.31
N ILE A 70 6.52 5.88 -9.47
CA ILE A 70 5.34 6.64 -9.82
C ILE A 70 5.79 7.99 -10.41
N THR A 71 5.50 8.21 -11.69
CA THR A 71 5.83 9.46 -12.35
C THR A 71 4.83 10.57 -12.00
N ALA A 72 5.21 11.85 -12.20
CA ALA A 72 4.34 12.99 -11.90
C ALA A 72 2.96 12.93 -12.59
N LYS A 73 2.88 12.28 -13.76
CA LYS A 73 1.62 12.10 -14.52
C LYS A 73 0.71 11.03 -13.91
N GLU A 74 1.30 10.08 -13.18
CA GLU A 74 0.59 8.94 -12.57
C GLU A 74 0.18 9.21 -11.13
N ILE A 75 0.76 10.23 -10.47
CA ILE A 75 0.43 10.61 -9.08
C ILE A 75 -1.08 10.73 -8.86
N PRO A 76 -1.87 11.47 -9.69
CA PRO A 76 -3.32 11.58 -9.46
C PRO A 76 -4.03 10.22 -9.49
N GLY A 77 -3.70 9.38 -10.48
CA GLY A 77 -4.28 8.03 -10.61
C GLY A 77 -3.89 7.13 -9.44
N PHE A 78 -2.64 7.20 -8.99
CA PHE A 78 -2.14 6.47 -7.84
C PHE A 78 -2.86 6.87 -6.54
N LEU A 79 -3.04 8.18 -6.30
CA LEU A 79 -3.75 8.68 -5.14
C LEU A 79 -5.20 8.20 -5.12
N ILE A 80 -5.90 8.23 -6.27
CA ILE A 80 -7.27 7.73 -6.39
C ILE A 80 -7.33 6.23 -6.09
N ALA A 81 -6.43 5.43 -6.69
CA ALA A 81 -6.37 4.00 -6.45
C ALA A 81 -6.06 3.68 -4.97
N GLY A 82 -5.14 4.42 -4.36
CA GLY A 82 -4.79 4.27 -2.95
C GLY A 82 -5.94 4.62 -2.00
N ILE A 83 -6.69 5.69 -2.28
CA ILE A 83 -7.90 6.04 -1.53
C ILE A 83 -8.96 4.95 -1.71
N ALA A 84 -9.21 4.50 -2.94
CA ALA A 84 -10.19 3.45 -3.22
C ALA A 84 -9.87 2.18 -2.44
N LEU A 85 -8.60 1.79 -2.36
CA LEU A 85 -8.14 0.64 -1.61
C LEU A 85 -8.37 0.79 -0.09
N VAL A 86 -8.07 1.95 0.48
CA VAL A 86 -8.33 2.24 1.91
C VAL A 86 -9.84 2.21 2.21
N VAL A 87 -10.67 2.73 1.29
CA VAL A 87 -12.13 2.67 1.40
C VAL A 87 -12.62 1.22 1.30
N MET A 88 -12.10 0.43 0.35
CA MET A 88 -12.44 -0.98 0.19
C MET A 88 -12.20 -1.76 1.49
N TYR A 89 -11.07 -1.55 2.17
CA TYR A 89 -10.82 -2.16 3.48
C TYR A 89 -11.94 -1.89 4.48
N GLY A 90 -12.40 -0.64 4.59
CA GLY A 90 -13.51 -0.28 5.47
C GLY A 90 -14.84 -0.93 5.06
N VAL A 91 -15.12 -1.01 3.76
CA VAL A 91 -16.36 -1.60 3.22
C VAL A 91 -16.41 -3.11 3.47
N PHE A 92 -15.30 -3.82 3.28
CA PHE A 92 -15.27 -5.30 3.37
C PHE A 92 -15.11 -5.84 4.79
N ARG A 93 -14.86 -4.99 5.79
CA ARG A 93 -14.58 -5.40 7.17
C ARG A 93 -15.67 -6.29 7.79
N ASP A 94 -16.93 -5.92 7.57
CA ASP A 94 -18.10 -6.58 8.16
C ASP A 94 -19.05 -7.14 7.08
N LEU A 95 -18.54 -7.28 5.85
CA LEU A 95 -19.35 -7.65 4.70
C LEU A 95 -19.32 -9.16 4.49
N ASP A 96 -20.39 -9.83 4.91
CA ASP A 96 -20.56 -11.28 4.75
C ASP A 96 -21.19 -11.62 3.38
N ILE A 97 -20.34 -11.74 2.35
CA ILE A 97 -20.75 -12.15 1.00
C ILE A 97 -20.31 -13.59 0.76
N GLY A 98 -21.25 -14.53 0.86
CA GLY A 98 -21.07 -15.93 0.49
C GLY A 98 -19.91 -16.62 1.22
N PRO A 99 -19.58 -17.88 0.89
CA PRO A 99 -18.42 -18.51 1.51
C PRO A 99 -17.18 -17.73 1.05
N THR A 100 -16.45 -17.15 2.00
CA THR A 100 -15.02 -16.78 1.83
C THR A 100 -14.74 -15.47 1.05
N ILE A 101 -15.65 -14.95 0.21
CA ILE A 101 -15.36 -13.77 -0.63
C ILE A 101 -15.20 -12.49 0.19
N GLY A 102 -16.04 -12.27 1.22
CA GLY A 102 -15.92 -11.12 2.11
C GLY A 102 -14.57 -11.05 2.80
N SER A 103 -14.16 -12.16 3.44
CA SER A 103 -12.87 -12.32 4.11
C SER A 103 -11.68 -12.13 3.17
N LEU A 104 -11.78 -12.63 1.94
CA LEU A 104 -10.76 -12.45 0.91
C LEU A 104 -10.53 -10.97 0.58
N PHE A 105 -11.60 -10.25 0.24
CA PHE A 105 -11.48 -8.83 -0.08
C PHE A 105 -11.06 -8.02 1.14
N HIS A 106 -11.55 -8.34 2.34
CA HIS A 106 -11.14 -7.69 3.58
C HIS A 106 -9.64 -7.87 3.84
N GLY A 107 -9.13 -9.11 3.84
CA GLY A 107 -7.73 -9.41 4.13
C GLY A 107 -6.77 -8.79 3.11
N VAL A 108 -7.07 -8.93 1.82
CA VAL A 108 -6.23 -8.38 0.74
C VAL A 108 -6.23 -6.85 0.77
N SER A 109 -7.41 -6.22 0.85
CA SER A 109 -7.49 -4.76 0.89
C SER A 109 -6.86 -4.18 2.16
N MET A 110 -6.99 -4.83 3.31
CA MET A 110 -6.34 -4.43 4.57
C MET A 110 -4.82 -4.38 4.42
N SER A 111 -4.21 -5.49 3.99
CA SER A 111 -2.75 -5.60 3.86
C SER A 111 -2.20 -4.64 2.81
N MET A 112 -2.89 -4.54 1.66
CA MET A 112 -2.52 -3.59 0.61
C MET A 112 -2.67 -2.14 1.11
N ALA A 113 -3.70 -1.82 1.90
CA ALA A 113 -3.90 -0.49 2.45
C ALA A 113 -2.78 -0.11 3.44
N ILE A 114 -2.33 -1.05 4.29
CA ILE A 114 -1.18 -0.84 5.19
C ILE A 114 0.08 -0.46 4.39
N PHE A 115 0.32 -1.11 3.26
CA PHE A 115 1.45 -0.82 2.38
C PHE A 115 1.29 0.51 1.62
N VAL A 116 0.12 0.78 1.04
CA VAL A 116 -0.09 1.93 0.14
C VAL A 116 -0.32 3.24 0.89
N ALA A 117 -0.95 3.21 2.07
CA ALA A 117 -1.34 4.41 2.81
C ALA A 117 -0.17 5.36 3.13
N PRO A 118 1.01 4.91 3.58
CA PRO A 118 2.16 5.79 3.79
C PRO A 118 2.62 6.49 2.50
N THR A 119 2.63 5.77 1.37
CA THR A 119 2.98 6.34 0.05
C THR A 119 1.99 7.44 -0.32
N VAL A 120 0.68 7.14 -0.21
CA VAL A 120 -0.40 8.09 -0.50
C VAL A 120 -0.31 9.32 0.40
N GLY A 121 -0.03 9.15 1.68
CA GLY A 121 0.12 10.26 2.62
C GLY A 121 1.24 11.22 2.22
N ILE A 122 2.42 10.69 1.91
CA ILE A 122 3.58 11.49 1.45
C ILE A 122 3.24 12.23 0.15
N LEU A 123 2.69 11.53 -0.84
CA LEU A 123 2.39 12.13 -2.14
C LEU A 123 1.26 13.16 -2.06
N SER A 124 0.28 12.96 -1.19
CA SER A 124 -0.79 13.93 -0.96
C SER A 124 -0.24 15.26 -0.43
N ILE A 125 0.68 15.21 0.54
CA ILE A 125 1.37 16.40 1.06
C ILE A 125 2.17 17.09 -0.05
N ALA A 126 2.87 16.30 -0.87
CA ALA A 126 3.65 16.81 -2.00
C ALA A 126 2.79 17.61 -2.98
N VAL A 127 1.63 17.06 -3.36
CA VAL A 127 0.70 17.69 -4.28
C VAL A 127 0.13 18.98 -3.69
N ILE A 128 -0.27 18.97 -2.41
CA ILE A 128 -0.78 20.18 -1.72
C ILE A 128 0.27 21.30 -1.75
N TRP A 129 1.53 20.97 -1.51
CA TRP A 129 2.61 21.95 -1.49
C TRP A 129 2.90 22.56 -2.87
N VAL A 130 2.88 21.75 -3.94
CA VAL A 130 3.01 22.27 -5.32
C VAL A 130 1.87 23.23 -5.64
N ILE A 131 0.62 22.84 -5.36
CA ILE A 131 -0.56 23.69 -5.59
C ILE A 131 -0.48 25.01 -4.80
N GLY A 132 0.04 24.95 -3.57
CA GLY A 132 0.17 26.12 -2.70
C GLY A 132 1.29 27.08 -3.10
N ARG A 133 2.33 26.59 -3.79
CA ARG A 133 3.46 27.40 -4.27
C ARG A 133 3.21 28.06 -5.63
N ASP A 134 2.46 27.39 -6.50
CA ASP A 134 2.15 27.89 -7.84
C ASP A 134 1.05 28.99 -7.83
N LYS A 135 0.72 29.50 -6.63
CA LYS A 135 -0.05 30.72 -6.38
C LYS A 135 0.85 31.78 -5.76
#